data_AF-G2GY05-F1
#
_entry.id   AF-G2GY05-F1
#
_cell.length_a   1.000
_cell.length_b   1.000
_cell.length_c   1.000
_cell.angle_alpha   90.00
_cell.angle_beta   90.00
_cell.angle_gamma   90.00
#
_symmetry.space_group_name_H-M   'P 1'
#
loop_
_entity.id
_entity.type
_entity.pdbx_description
1 polymer ?
#
loop_
_entity_poly.entity_id
_entity_poly.type
_entity_poly.pdbx_seq_one_letter_code
_entity_poly.pdbx_strand_id
1 'polypeptide(L)'
;MPLLMAIFIAVGIVGGAIVGVDWKGIDAGFFWSAMQNAIEWRVDLINSLIKSLVFTVAVTWIALFNGYDALPTSEGISQATTRTVVYSSLAVLGLDFVLTTLMFGN
;
A
#
# COMPACT_ATOMS: atom_id res chain seq x y z
N MET A 1 -2.33 -5.86 -6.51
CA MET A 1 -1.74 -5.55 -5.19
C MET A 1 -2.60 -5.91 -3.95
N PRO A 2 -3.94 -6.16 -3.99
CA PRO A 2 -4.74 -6.26 -2.76
C PRO A 2 -4.35 -7.44 -1.86
N LEU A 3 -4.04 -8.61 -2.43
CA LEU A 3 -3.62 -9.79 -1.65
C LEU A 3 -2.26 -9.59 -0.96
N LEU A 4 -1.29 -9.02 -1.67
CA LEU A 4 0.04 -8.71 -1.10
C LEU A 4 -0.07 -7.68 0.03
N MET A 5 -0.98 -6.72 -0.12
CA MET A 5 -1.23 -5.71 0.89
C MET A 5 -1.84 -6.31 2.17
N ALA A 6 -2.76 -7.27 2.06
CA ALA A 6 -3.27 -8.01 3.21
C ALA A 6 -2.17 -8.76 3.96
N ILE A 7 -1.25 -9.41 3.23
CA ILE A 7 -0.08 -10.08 3.82
C ILE A 7 0.85 -9.05 4.50
N PHE A 8 1.08 -7.90 3.87
CA PHE A 8 1.92 -6.84 4.43
C PHE A 8 1.37 -6.30 5.75
N ILE A 9 0.05 -6.08 5.84
CA ILE A 9 -0.60 -5.66 7.08
C ILE A 9 -0.48 -6.75 8.15
N ALA A 10 -0.75 -8.02 7.81
CA ALA A 10 -0.65 -9.13 8.75
C ALA A 10 0.77 -9.27 9.33
N VAL A 11 1.79 -9.23 8.48
CA VAL A 11 3.20 -9.28 8.90
C VAL A 11 3.57 -8.05 9.73
N GLY A 12 3.06 -6.86 9.39
CA GLY A 12 3.26 -5.64 10.16
C GLY A 12 2.69 -5.72 11.58
N ILE A 13 1.48 -6.25 11.73
CA ILE A 13 0.85 -6.45 13.04
C ILE A 13 1.65 -7.45 13.88
N VAL A 14 2.06 -8.58 13.29
CA VAL A 14 2.88 -9.60 13.98
C VAL A 14 4.24 -9.03 14.38
N GLY A 15 4.91 -8.29 13.50
CA GLY A 15 6.19 -7.63 13.82
C GLY A 15 6.06 -6.60 14.95
N GLY A 16 4.97 -5.82 14.94
CA GLY A 16 4.64 -4.90 16.04
C GLY A 16 4.37 -5.62 17.36
N ALA A 17 3.68 -6.75 17.33
CA ALA A 17 3.41 -7.57 18.50
C ALA A 17 4.70 -8.15 19.10
N ILE A 18 5.63 -8.66 18.29
CA ILE A 18 6.93 -9.19 18.76
C ILE A 18 7.73 -8.10 19.48
N VAL A 19 7.83 -6.91 18.89
CA VAL A 19 8.60 -5.81 19.51
C VAL A 19 7.87 -5.23 20.74
N GLY A 20 6.55 -5.09 20.69
CA GLY A 20 5.76 -4.51 21.78
C GLY A 20 5.62 -5.43 22.99
N VAL A 21 5.27 -6.69 22.75
CA VAL A 21 5.01 -7.67 23.81
C VAL A 21 6.32 -8.33 24.25
N ASP A 22 7.09 -8.91 23.33
CA ASP A 22 8.25 -9.73 23.72
C ASP A 22 9.45 -8.88 24.16
N TRP A 23 9.73 -7.75 23.48
CA TRP A 23 10.90 -6.93 23.81
C TRP A 23 10.62 -5.87 24.87
N LYS A 24 9.44 -5.23 24.81
CA LYS A 24 9.07 -4.14 25.73
C LYS A 24 8.27 -4.61 26.94
N GLY A 25 7.82 -5.87 26.97
CA GLY A 25 7.12 -6.45 28.11
C GLY A 25 5.73 -5.86 28.33
N ILE A 26 5.08 -5.33 27.28
CA ILE A 26 3.69 -4.88 27.35
C ILE A 26 2.78 -6.11 27.51
N ASP A 27 1.74 -5.99 28.33
CA ASP A 27 0.75 -7.06 28.47
C ASP A 27 0.08 -7.36 27.12
N ALA A 28 0.12 -8.63 26.71
CA ALA A 28 -0.45 -9.07 25.45
C ALA A 28 -1.97 -8.82 25.39
N GLY A 29 -2.67 -9.03 26.50
CA GLY A 29 -4.11 -8.77 26.60
C GLY A 29 -4.44 -7.30 26.33
N PHE A 30 -3.68 -6.39 26.95
CA PHE A 30 -3.81 -4.96 26.70
C PHE A 30 -3.47 -4.57 25.25
N PHE A 31 -2.39 -5.11 24.68
CA PHE A 31 -2.00 -4.83 23.30
C PHE A 31 -3.08 -5.22 22.28
N TRP A 32 -3.58 -6.46 22.36
CA TRP A 32 -4.60 -6.95 21.43
C TRP A 32 -5.96 -6.27 21.64
N SER A 33 -6.35 -5.99 22.89
CA SER A 33 -7.60 -5.28 23.20
C SER A 33 -7.57 -3.84 22.72
N ALA A 34 -6.47 -3.10 22.95
CA ALA A 34 -6.30 -1.75 22.44
C ALA A 34 -6.34 -1.71 20.91
N MET A 35 -5.71 -2.68 20.24
CA MET A 35 -5.72 -2.78 18.79
C MET A 35 -7.13 -3.07 18.24
N GLN A 36 -7.88 -4.00 18.85
CA GLN A 36 -9.25 -4.30 18.43
C GLN A 36 -10.21 -3.12 18.64
N ASN A 37 -10.01 -2.34 19.70
CA ASN A 37 -10.81 -1.14 19.97
C ASN A 37 -10.47 0.03 19.05
N ALA A 38 -9.22 0.12 18.58
CA ALA A 38 -8.77 1.18 17.68
C ALA A 38 -9.17 0.95 16.22
N ILE A 39 -9.39 -0.31 15.81
CA ILE A 39 -9.67 -0.68 14.42
C ILE A 39 -11.18 -0.82 14.21
N GLU A 40 -11.74 0.02 13.35
CA GLU A 40 -13.11 -0.15 12.90
C GLU A 40 -13.13 -0.98 11.61
N TRP A 41 -13.53 -2.25 11.71
CA TRP A 41 -13.57 -3.21 10.60
C TRP A 41 -14.17 -2.65 9.31
N ARG A 42 -15.23 -1.87 9.42
CA ARG A 42 -15.99 -1.39 8.27
C ARG A 42 -15.34 -0.18 7.60
N VAL A 43 -14.70 0.69 8.38
CA VAL A 43 -14.03 1.88 7.84
C VAL A 43 -12.64 1.49 7.38
N ASP A 44 -11.82 0.91 8.26
CA ASP A 44 -10.41 0.66 7.99
C ASP A 44 -10.20 -0.40 6.92
N LEU A 45 -10.88 -1.55 6.99
CA LEU A 45 -10.64 -2.65 6.05
C LEU A 45 -11.14 -2.32 4.64
N ILE A 46 -12.34 -1.75 4.52
CA ILE A 46 -12.93 -1.37 3.24
C ILE A 46 -12.12 -0.25 2.59
N ASN A 47 -11.73 0.76 3.39
CA ASN A 47 -10.91 1.86 2.91
C ASN A 47 -9.57 1.35 2.36
N SER A 48 -8.91 0.46 3.10
CA SER A 48 -7.64 -0.14 2.70
C SER A 48 -7.79 -0.97 1.40
N LEU A 49 -8.86 -1.75 1.27
CA LEU A 49 -9.16 -2.54 0.06
C LEU A 49 -9.37 -1.64 -1.17
N ILE A 50 -10.23 -0.61 -1.05
CA ILE A 50 -10.51 0.34 -2.14
C ILE A 50 -9.20 1.02 -2.59
N LYS A 51 -8.40 1.51 -1.63
CA LYS A 51 -7.13 2.18 -1.91
C LYS A 51 -6.17 1.26 -2.69
N SER A 52 -6.04 0.01 -2.25
CA SER A 52 -5.17 -0.98 -2.89
C SER A 52 -5.62 -1.37 -4.32
N LEU A 53 -6.93 -1.36 -4.59
CA LEU A 53 -7.48 -1.59 -5.91
C LEU A 53 -7.16 -0.44 -6.86
N VAL A 54 -7.40 0.81 -6.41
CA VAL A 54 -7.09 2.01 -7.19
C VAL A 54 -5.60 2.09 -7.54
N PHE A 55 -4.73 1.82 -6.56
CA PHE A 55 -3.29 1.75 -6.80
C PHE A 55 -2.90 0.64 -7.79
N THR A 56 -3.54 -0.53 -7.70
CA THR A 56 -3.28 -1.62 -8.64
C THR A 56 -3.59 -1.20 -10.08
N VAL A 57 -4.75 -0.57 -10.30
CA VAL A 57 -5.16 -0.13 -11.64
C VAL A 57 -4.21 0.93 -12.19
N ALA A 58 -3.88 1.95 -11.39
CA ALA A 58 -2.98 3.02 -11.82
C ALA A 58 -1.58 2.50 -12.19
N VAL A 59 -0.96 1.69 -11.33
CA VAL A 59 0.39 1.15 -11.57
C VAL A 59 0.41 0.20 -12.77
N THR A 60 -0.60 -0.66 -12.91
CA THR A 60 -0.68 -1.61 -14.04
C THR A 60 -0.82 -0.86 -15.36
N TRP A 61 -1.62 0.21 -15.39
CA TRP A 61 -1.79 1.03 -16.59
C TRP A 61 -0.49 1.73 -16.98
N ILE A 62 0.21 2.35 -16.02
CA ILE A 62 1.48 3.04 -16.27
C ILE A 62 2.55 2.05 -16.76
N ALA A 63 2.59 0.85 -16.19
CA ALA A 63 3.54 -0.20 -16.59
C ALA A 63 3.25 -0.73 -18.00
N LEU A 64 1.99 -1.01 -18.33
CA LEU A 64 1.61 -1.46 -19.67
C LEU A 64 1.88 -0.40 -20.73
N PHE A 65 1.56 0.87 -20.44
CA PHE A 65 1.78 1.97 -21.37
C PHE A 65 3.27 2.19 -21.67
N ASN A 66 4.11 2.30 -20.64
CA ASN A 66 5.55 2.48 -20.84
C ASN A 66 6.21 1.25 -21.47
N GLY A 67 5.66 0.05 -21.25
CA GLY A 67 6.14 -1.17 -21.90
C GLY A 67 5.77 -1.23 -23.39
N TYR A 68 4.58 -0.76 -23.75
CA TYR A 68 4.09 -0.78 -25.14
C TYR A 68 4.71 0.33 -26.00
N ASP A 69 4.89 1.53 -25.45
CA ASP A 69 5.45 2.70 -26.15
C ASP A 69 7.00 2.75 -26.12
N ALA A 70 7.64 1.71 -25.57
CA ALA A 70 9.10 1.65 -25.50
C ALA A 70 9.72 1.54 -26.90
N LEU A 71 10.79 2.32 -27.15
CA LEU A 71 11.60 2.10 -28.34
C LEU A 71 12.21 0.69 -28.29
N PRO A 72 12.18 -0.08 -29.40
CA PRO A 72 12.72 -1.44 -29.47
C PRO A 72 14.25 -1.45 -29.56
N THR A 73 14.92 -0.74 -28.64
CA THR A 73 16.36 -0.69 -28.45
C THR A 73 16.69 -1.05 -27.00
N SER A 74 17.86 -1.64 -26.74
CA SER A 74 18.25 -2.00 -25.36
C SER A 74 18.26 -0.79 -24.42
N GLU A 75 18.73 0.37 -24.91
CA GLU A 75 18.71 1.60 -24.13
C GLU A 75 17.27 2.10 -23.87
N GLY A 76 16.39 2.00 -24.87
CA GLY A 76 14.98 2.37 -24.76
C GLY A 76 14.23 1.58 -23.70
N ILE A 77 14.48 0.26 -23.60
CA ILE A 77 13.87 -0.61 -22.58
C ILE A 77 14.33 -0.22 -21.17
N SER A 78 15.63 0.09 -20.99
CA SER A 78 16.17 0.52 -19.69
C SER A 78 15.61 1.89 -19.27
N GLN A 79 15.45 2.82 -20.22
CA GLN A 79 14.83 4.12 -19.95
C GLN A 79 13.34 3.98 -19.62
N ALA A 80 12.59 3.16 -20.35
CA ALA A 80 11.17 2.89 -20.12
C ALA A 80 10.89 2.30 -18.73
N THR A 81 11.77 1.40 -18.27
CA THR A 81 11.68 0.83 -16.91
C THR A 81 11.87 1.90 -15.84
N THR A 82 12.86 2.77 -16.02
CA THR A 82 13.13 3.88 -15.08
C THR A 82 11.96 4.87 -15.04
N ARG A 83 11.40 5.22 -16.21
CA ARG A 83 10.22 6.08 -16.32
C ARG A 83 9.00 5.48 -15.63
N THR A 84 8.78 4.18 -15.80
CA THR A 84 7.67 3.45 -15.17
C THR A 84 7.72 3.58 -13.66
N VAL A 85 8.89 3.42 -13.04
CA VAL A 85 9.05 3.52 -11.58
C VAL A 85 8.76 4.94 -11.09
N VAL A 86 9.27 5.96 -11.77
CA VAL A 86 9.07 7.38 -11.39
C VAL A 86 7.61 7.80 -11.56
N TYR A 87 6.98 7.46 -12.67
CA TYR A 87 5.57 7.79 -12.90
C TYR A 87 4.64 7.02 -11.97
N SER A 88 4.93 5.75 -11.70
CA SER A 88 4.15 4.93 -10.76
C SER A 88 4.25 5.47 -9.34
N SER A 89 5.45 5.89 -8.88
CA SER A 89 5.61 6.42 -7.52
C SER A 89 4.91 7.78 -7.33
N LEU A 90 5.05 8.70 -8.29
CA LEU A 90 4.34 9.98 -8.28
C LEU A 90 2.82 9.80 -8.33
N ALA A 91 2.32 8.90 -9.18
CA ALA A 91 0.89 8.61 -9.30
C ALA A 91 0.34 8.00 -8.02
N VAL A 92 1.05 7.05 -7.39
CA VAL A 92 0.63 6.44 -6.13
C VAL A 92 0.60 7.48 -5.01
N LEU A 93 1.62 8.32 -4.86
CA LEU A 93 1.64 9.38 -3.84
C LEU A 93 0.53 10.43 -4.06
N GLY A 94 0.28 10.83 -5.30
CA GLY A 94 -0.79 11.78 -5.63
C GLY A 94 -2.18 11.20 -5.36
N LEU A 95 -2.43 9.96 -5.81
CA LEU A 95 -3.68 9.24 -5.51
C LEU A 95 -3.84 9.00 -4.01
N ASP A 96 -2.76 8.72 -3.29
CA ASP A 96 -2.78 8.53 -1.84
C ASP A 96 -3.29 9.77 -1.12
N PHE A 97 -2.79 10.95 -1.48
CA PHE A 97 -3.27 12.21 -0.90
C PHE A 97 -4.77 12.43 -1.17
N VAL A 98 -5.19 12.30 -2.44
CA VAL A 98 -6.59 12.52 -2.84
C VAL A 98 -7.55 11.52 -2.19
N LEU A 99 -7.19 10.25 -2.13
CA LEU A 99 -8.00 9.21 -1.48
C LEU A 99 -8.08 9.47 0.02
N THR A 100 -6.97 9.82 0.66
CA THR A 100 -6.94 10.08 2.11
C THR A 100 -7.82 11.27 2.49
N THR A 101 -7.77 12.36 1.73
CA THR A 101 -8.64 13.53 1.99
C THR A 101 -10.11 13.22 1.75
N LEU A 102 -10.46 12.40 0.77
CA LEU A 102 -11.85 11.96 0.55
C LEU A 102 -12.37 11.03 1.64
N MET A 103 -11.51 10.17 2.20
CA MET A 103 -11.91 9.09 3.10
C MET A 103 -11.86 9.48 4.58
N PHE A 104 -11.00 10.43 4.93
CA PHE A 104 -10.81 10.91 6.31
C PHE A 104 -11.04 12.43 6.45
N GLY A 105 -11.48 13.12 5.40
CA GLY A 105 -11.69 14.58 5.40
C GLY A 105 -13.02 15.05 5.97
N ASN A 106 -13.80 14.18 6.63
CA ASN A 106 -14.98 14.54 7.43
C ASN A 106 -14.85 13.94 8.83
#